data_AF-A0A661V7Z1-F1
#
_entry.id   AF-A0A661V7Z1-F1
#
_cell.length_a   1.000
_cell.length_b   1.000
_cell.length_c   1.000
_cell.angle_alpha   90.00
_cell.angle_beta   90.00
_cell.angle_gamma   90.00
#
_symmetry.space_group_name_H-M   'P 1'
#
loop_
_entity.id
_entity.type
_entity.pdbx_description
1 polymer ?
#
loop_
_entity_poly.entity_id
_entity_poly.type
_entity_poly.pdbx_seq_one_letter_code
_entity_poly.pdbx_strand_id
1 'polypeptide(L)'
;MDYVTQAKSLVQNLNQRMGPSAYDVAWMARLQAPDGGGPLWPDLIEWLLENQHPDGSWGGRIPYYHDRIISTLAAIIALHENGSAPRTRDAIKRAERYLWQHLHRLPLDPYELSGFELIFPTLLDEARTLGLDVPTHTCGYGEIQTAKLRLLPPQKLYSPLISTVYSLEFLGRRGDVDQLQQAVNSSGSIGNSPATTAYYLSLRQRDGGLDERSLTYLETILERDRVITVYPFRVFELAWVLNNLIFSGQPITDFADAAIFRKLLAEMGPTGIALDPTFGIPDGDITSVCCRVL
;
A
#
# COMPACT_ATOMS: atom_id res chain seq x y z
N MET A 1 8.31 -36.04 9.68
CA MET A 1 8.09 -34.95 8.71
C MET A 1 9.41 -34.22 8.58
N ASP A 2 9.96 -34.09 7.37
CA ASP A 2 11.26 -33.46 7.18
C ASP A 2 11.09 -31.93 7.06
N TYR A 3 11.13 -31.27 8.21
CA TYR A 3 10.92 -29.82 8.30
C TYR A 3 12.07 -29.02 7.69
N VAL A 4 13.28 -29.57 7.63
CA VAL A 4 14.44 -28.91 7.00
C VAL A 4 14.26 -28.86 5.49
N THR A 5 13.89 -29.98 4.87
CA THR A 5 13.58 -30.01 3.43
C THR A 5 12.41 -29.09 3.08
N GLN A 6 11.37 -29.04 3.91
CA GLN A 6 10.23 -28.12 3.70
C GLN A 6 10.65 -26.65 3.82
N ALA A 7 11.45 -26.29 4.82
CA ALA A 7 11.95 -24.93 4.99
C ALA A 7 12.89 -24.51 3.85
N LYS A 8 13.77 -25.41 3.38
CA LYS A 8 14.60 -25.16 2.20
C LYS A 8 13.75 -24.94 0.95
N SER A 9 12.72 -25.76 0.75
CA SER A 9 11.77 -25.59 -0.35
C SER A 9 11.01 -24.26 -0.24
N LEU A 10 10.61 -23.83 0.95
CA LEU A 10 10.00 -22.51 1.16
C LEU A 10 10.94 -21.38 0.73
N VAL A 11 12.19 -21.38 1.18
CA VAL A 11 13.20 -20.35 0.83
C VAL A 11 13.43 -20.27 -0.68
N GLN A 12 13.46 -21.41 -1.37
CA GLN A 12 13.65 -21.48 -2.82
C GLN A 12 12.43 -20.99 -3.62
N ASN A 13 11.24 -21.00 -3.03
CA ASN A 13 9.96 -20.70 -3.70
C ASN A 13 9.25 -19.46 -3.11
N LEU A 14 10.00 -18.60 -2.41
CA LEU A 14 9.49 -17.30 -1.95
C LEU A 14 8.93 -16.51 -3.13
N ASN A 15 7.75 -15.94 -2.94
CA ASN A 15 6.98 -15.31 -4.01
C ASN A 15 6.17 -14.10 -3.54
N GLN A 16 6.60 -13.44 -2.46
CA GLN A 16 6.13 -12.16 -1.96
C GLN A 16 4.63 -12.18 -1.61
N ARG A 17 4.21 -13.21 -0.87
CA ARG A 17 2.80 -13.39 -0.46
C ARG A 17 2.47 -12.52 0.74
N MET A 18 1.37 -11.78 0.64
CA MET A 18 0.80 -10.98 1.71
C MET A 18 -0.73 -11.06 1.64
N GLY A 19 -1.41 -10.77 2.76
CA GLY A 19 -2.86 -10.60 2.78
C GLY A 19 -3.32 -9.46 1.86
N PRO A 20 -4.58 -9.47 1.41
CA PRO A 20 -5.07 -8.44 0.51
C PRO A 20 -5.17 -7.09 1.24
N SER A 21 -4.85 -6.00 0.55
CA SER A 21 -5.06 -4.64 1.04
C SER A 21 -6.31 -4.05 0.42
N ALA A 22 -7.37 -3.91 1.21
CA ALA A 22 -8.60 -3.28 0.73
C ALA A 22 -8.38 -1.80 0.35
N TYR A 23 -7.45 -1.12 1.02
CA TYR A 23 -7.01 0.23 0.70
C TYR A 23 -6.42 0.33 -0.72
N ASP A 24 -5.46 -0.55 -1.05
CA ASP A 24 -4.81 -0.56 -2.36
C ASP A 24 -5.77 -1.02 -3.47
N VAL A 25 -6.63 -2.02 -3.20
CA VAL A 25 -7.71 -2.42 -4.12
C VAL A 25 -8.58 -1.21 -4.44
N ALA A 26 -8.98 -0.45 -3.43
CA ALA A 26 -9.83 0.72 -3.64
C ALA A 26 -9.15 1.77 -4.52
N TRP A 27 -7.88 2.08 -4.30
CA TRP A 27 -7.14 3.01 -5.17
C TRP A 27 -7.06 2.55 -6.61
N MET A 28 -6.76 1.27 -6.85
CA MET A 28 -6.75 0.70 -8.20
C MET A 28 -8.14 0.71 -8.84
N ALA A 29 -9.19 0.46 -8.06
CA ALA A 29 -10.57 0.45 -8.53
C ALA A 29 -11.09 1.83 -8.98
N ARG A 30 -10.38 2.93 -8.67
CA ARG A 30 -10.73 4.30 -9.12
C ARG A 30 -10.36 4.59 -10.58
N LEU A 31 -9.41 3.84 -11.15
CA LEU A 31 -8.93 4.06 -12.52
C LEU A 31 -10.04 3.80 -13.55
N GLN A 32 -10.10 4.65 -14.58
CA GLN A 32 -11.06 4.52 -15.68
C GLN A 32 -10.46 3.78 -16.87
N ALA A 33 -11.30 3.08 -17.63
CA ALA A 33 -10.95 2.63 -18.96
C ALA A 33 -10.66 3.84 -19.89
N PRO A 34 -9.69 3.75 -20.82
CA PRO A 34 -9.33 4.86 -21.70
C PRO A 34 -10.48 5.38 -22.58
N ASP A 35 -11.47 4.54 -22.86
CA ASP A 35 -12.66 4.87 -23.64
C ASP A 35 -13.78 5.52 -22.80
N GLY A 36 -13.58 5.69 -21.49
CA GLY A 36 -14.57 6.22 -20.56
C GLY A 36 -15.74 5.27 -20.29
N GLY A 37 -15.62 3.99 -20.65
CA GLY A 37 -16.66 2.98 -20.51
C GLY A 37 -16.92 2.49 -19.08
N GLY A 38 -16.21 3.02 -18.08
CA GLY A 38 -16.33 2.66 -16.67
C GLY A 38 -14.98 2.31 -16.02
N PRO A 39 -14.98 1.57 -14.89
CA PRO A 39 -13.74 1.22 -14.20
C PRO A 39 -12.84 0.37 -15.10
N LEU A 40 -11.54 0.64 -15.02
CA LEU A 40 -10.51 -0.10 -15.76
C LEU A 40 -10.54 -1.60 -15.43
N TRP A 41 -10.80 -1.92 -14.16
CA TRP A 41 -10.95 -3.31 -13.67
C TRP A 41 -12.25 -3.44 -12.86
N PRO A 42 -13.37 -3.80 -13.50
CA PRO A 42 -14.66 -3.99 -12.82
C PRO A 42 -14.60 -5.01 -11.69
N ASP A 43 -13.76 -6.05 -11.81
CA ASP A 43 -13.59 -7.08 -10.79
C ASP A 43 -13.10 -6.53 -9.44
N LEU A 44 -12.37 -5.40 -9.43
CA LEU A 44 -11.95 -4.77 -8.18
C LEU A 44 -13.13 -4.09 -7.46
N ILE A 45 -14.10 -3.57 -8.21
CA ILE A 45 -15.35 -3.04 -7.64
C ILE A 45 -16.17 -4.19 -7.04
N GLU A 46 -16.27 -5.31 -7.75
CA GLU A 46 -16.96 -6.50 -7.24
C GLU A 46 -16.24 -7.05 -6.00
N TRP A 47 -14.90 -7.09 -5.99
CA TRP A 47 -14.11 -7.49 -4.83
C TRP A 47 -14.43 -6.63 -3.60
N LEU A 48 -14.51 -5.30 -3.74
CA LEU A 48 -14.89 -4.41 -2.64
C LEU A 48 -16.29 -4.75 -2.11
N LEU A 49 -17.26 -4.99 -3.00
CA LEU A 49 -18.63 -5.33 -2.60
C LEU A 49 -18.72 -6.68 -1.89
N GLU A 50 -17.89 -7.65 -2.26
CA GLU A 50 -17.86 -8.99 -1.67
C GLU A 50 -17.06 -9.08 -0.37
N ASN A 51 -16.10 -8.19 -0.17
CA ASN A 51 -15.16 -8.23 0.97
C ASN A 51 -15.44 -7.14 2.03
N GLN A 52 -16.62 -6.50 1.99
CA GLN A 52 -17.07 -5.66 3.10
C GLN A 52 -17.35 -6.53 4.34
N HIS A 53 -16.81 -6.12 5.49
CA HIS A 53 -17.07 -6.83 6.75
C HIS A 53 -18.54 -6.66 7.20
N PRO A 54 -19.07 -7.56 8.04
CA PRO A 54 -20.44 -7.48 8.54
C PRO A 54 -20.78 -6.18 9.28
N ASP A 55 -19.78 -5.50 9.85
CA ASP A 55 -19.93 -4.21 10.54
C ASP A 55 -19.97 -3.00 9.59
N GLY A 56 -19.77 -3.23 8.28
CA GLY A 56 -19.74 -2.19 7.25
C GLY A 56 -18.35 -1.67 6.90
N SER A 57 -17.29 -2.11 7.57
CA SER A 57 -15.92 -1.67 7.29
C SER A 57 -15.22 -2.48 6.20
N TRP A 58 -14.09 -1.96 5.71
CA TRP A 58 -13.04 -2.71 5.00
C TRP A 58 -11.75 -2.70 5.79
N GLY A 59 -10.86 -3.64 5.51
CA GLY A 59 -9.54 -3.76 6.16
C GLY A 59 -9.12 -5.21 6.37
N GLY A 60 -7.98 -5.38 7.01
CA GLY A 60 -7.39 -6.65 7.36
C GLY A 60 -8.24 -7.48 8.32
N ARG A 61 -7.92 -8.77 8.42
CA ARG A 61 -8.65 -9.72 9.28
C ARG A 61 -8.61 -9.35 10.77
N ILE A 62 -7.52 -8.75 11.22
CA ILE A 62 -7.36 -8.29 12.60
C ILE A 62 -8.03 -6.91 12.70
N PRO A 63 -9.04 -6.73 13.58
CA PRO A 63 -9.65 -5.43 13.77
C PRO A 63 -8.63 -4.42 14.32
N TYR A 64 -8.43 -3.32 13.60
CA TYR A 64 -7.54 -2.23 13.96
C TYR A 64 -8.14 -0.93 13.44
N TYR A 65 -8.49 0.03 14.30
CA TYR A 65 -9.28 1.20 13.90
C TYR A 65 -8.63 2.04 12.79
N HIS A 66 -7.31 2.24 12.82
CA HIS A 66 -6.61 2.97 11.76
C HIS A 66 -6.76 2.29 10.40
N ASP A 67 -6.60 0.97 10.34
CA ASP A 67 -6.80 0.19 9.12
C ASP A 67 -8.26 0.24 8.67
N ARG A 68 -9.20 0.02 9.60
CA ARG A 68 -10.62 0.00 9.28
C ARG A 68 -11.10 1.35 8.76
N ILE A 69 -10.73 2.45 9.39
CA ILE A 69 -11.14 3.79 8.95
C ILE A 69 -10.57 4.13 7.58
N ILE A 70 -9.26 3.95 7.37
CA ILE A 70 -8.61 4.36 6.12
C ILE A 70 -9.04 3.49 4.93
N SER A 71 -9.13 2.17 5.12
CA SER A 71 -9.60 1.24 4.10
C SER A 71 -11.07 1.49 3.77
N THR A 72 -11.91 1.79 4.77
CA THR A 72 -13.33 2.08 4.55
C THR A 72 -13.53 3.37 3.78
N LEU A 73 -12.79 4.45 4.10
CA LEU A 73 -12.83 5.70 3.35
C LEU A 73 -12.40 5.51 1.89
N ALA A 74 -11.28 4.84 1.64
CA ALA A 74 -10.82 4.56 0.28
C ALA A 74 -11.86 3.74 -0.51
N ALA A 75 -12.41 2.68 0.10
CA ALA A 75 -13.39 1.82 -0.53
C ALA A 75 -14.68 2.57 -0.92
N ILE A 76 -15.23 3.40 -0.03
CA ILE A 76 -16.47 4.12 -0.35
C ILE A 76 -16.28 5.21 -1.41
N ILE A 77 -15.09 5.82 -1.48
CA ILE A 77 -14.74 6.76 -2.55
C ILE A 77 -14.73 6.02 -3.89
N ALA A 78 -14.04 4.87 -3.96
CA ALA A 78 -13.98 4.07 -5.18
C ALA A 78 -15.37 3.55 -5.61
N LEU A 79 -16.18 3.08 -4.66
CA LEU A 79 -17.55 2.63 -4.91
C LEU A 79 -18.47 3.79 -5.33
N HIS A 80 -18.28 4.99 -4.80
CA HIS A 80 -19.04 6.16 -5.21
C HIS A 80 -18.70 6.59 -6.63
N GLU A 81 -17.41 6.60 -6.98
CA GLU A 81 -16.94 6.99 -8.31
C GLU A 81 -17.35 5.97 -9.38
N ASN A 82 -17.25 4.68 -9.10
CA ASN A 82 -17.30 3.62 -10.12
C ASN A 82 -18.34 2.52 -9.89
N GLY A 83 -18.98 2.47 -8.73
CA GLY A 83 -19.95 1.44 -8.40
C GLY A 83 -21.33 1.75 -8.98
N SER A 84 -21.78 0.94 -9.94
CA SER A 84 -23.11 1.09 -10.59
C SER A 84 -24.16 0.08 -10.11
N ALA A 85 -23.74 -0.99 -9.43
CA ALA A 85 -24.64 -2.04 -8.97
C ALA A 85 -25.63 -1.54 -7.88
N PRO A 86 -26.87 -2.05 -7.82
CA PRO A 86 -27.83 -1.66 -6.78
C PRO A 86 -27.29 -1.84 -5.34
N ARG A 87 -26.49 -2.89 -5.11
CA ARG A 87 -25.87 -3.22 -3.82
C ARG A 87 -24.80 -2.21 -3.37
N THR A 88 -24.26 -1.40 -4.29
CA THR A 88 -23.26 -0.37 -4.00
C THR A 88 -23.78 0.65 -3.00
N ARG A 89 -25.01 1.14 -3.17
CA ARG A 89 -25.60 2.13 -2.26
C ARG A 89 -25.77 1.59 -0.85
N ASP A 90 -26.12 0.31 -0.71
CA ASP A 90 -26.26 -0.32 0.61
C ASP A 90 -24.89 -0.54 1.27
N ALA A 91 -23.86 -0.89 0.49
CA ALA A 91 -22.50 -1.01 0.98
C ALA A 91 -21.97 0.34 1.50
N ILE A 92 -22.15 1.42 0.73
CA ILE A 92 -21.77 2.79 1.14
C ILE A 92 -22.48 3.19 2.44
N LYS A 93 -23.80 3.00 2.55
CA LYS A 93 -24.55 3.36 3.78
C LYS A 93 -24.09 2.61 5.03
N ARG A 94 -23.71 1.34 4.90
CA ARG A 94 -23.16 0.56 6.04
C ARG A 94 -21.80 1.11 6.46
N ALA A 95 -20.99 1.51 5.50
CA ALA A 95 -19.67 2.07 5.73
C ALA A 95 -19.72 3.46 6.38
N GLU A 96 -20.61 4.34 5.90
CA GLU A 96 -20.89 5.65 6.52
C GLU A 96 -21.27 5.47 8.00
N ARG A 97 -22.18 4.52 8.28
CA ARG A 97 -22.53 4.16 9.67
C ARG A 97 -21.32 3.69 10.47
N TYR A 98 -20.47 2.84 9.91
CA TYR A 98 -19.26 2.38 10.57
C TYR A 98 -18.34 3.55 10.94
N LEU A 99 -18.08 4.46 10.00
CA LEU A 99 -17.22 5.62 10.19
C LEU A 99 -17.75 6.52 11.32
N TRP A 100 -19.05 6.84 11.33
CA TRP A 100 -19.68 7.60 12.41
C TRP A 100 -19.57 6.90 13.78
N GLN A 101 -19.71 5.58 13.82
CA GLN A 101 -19.70 4.83 15.07
C GLN A 101 -18.29 4.59 15.63
N HIS A 102 -17.25 4.61 14.81
CA HIS A 102 -15.93 4.12 15.21
C HIS A 102 -14.79 5.14 15.06
N LEU A 103 -14.96 6.26 14.36
CA LEU A 103 -13.86 7.20 14.14
C LEU A 103 -13.24 7.72 15.45
N HIS A 104 -14.08 7.99 16.47
CA HIS A 104 -13.62 8.45 17.78
C HIS A 104 -12.76 7.42 18.55
N ARG A 105 -12.66 6.18 18.04
CA ARG A 105 -11.90 5.09 18.64
C ARG A 105 -10.48 4.95 18.10
N LEU A 106 -10.06 5.79 17.15
CA LEU A 106 -8.66 5.83 16.69
C LEU A 106 -7.64 5.84 17.85
N PRO A 107 -7.82 6.61 18.94
CA PRO A 107 -6.88 6.59 20.08
C PRO A 107 -6.82 5.27 20.88
N LEU A 108 -7.69 4.30 20.60
CA LEU A 108 -7.64 2.98 21.24
C LEU A 108 -6.60 2.06 20.59
N ASP A 109 -6.22 2.33 19.36
CA ASP A 109 -5.11 1.64 18.72
C ASP A 109 -3.79 2.15 19.32
N PRO A 110 -2.80 1.28 19.54
CA PRO A 110 -1.53 1.68 20.15
C PRO A 110 -0.67 2.56 19.23
N TYR A 111 -0.79 2.40 17.91
CA TYR A 111 0.06 3.07 16.91
C TYR A 111 -0.69 3.35 15.60
N GLU A 112 -0.29 4.38 14.87
CA GLU A 112 -0.76 4.64 13.52
C GLU A 112 -0.19 3.64 12.48
N LEU A 113 -0.82 3.60 11.31
CA LEU A 113 -0.25 2.95 10.11
C LEU A 113 0.71 3.90 9.38
N SER A 114 1.58 3.33 8.54
CA SER A 114 2.48 4.11 7.66
C SER A 114 1.70 5.15 6.85
N GLY A 115 2.04 6.43 7.03
CA GLY A 115 1.43 7.53 6.30
C GLY A 115 0.02 7.92 6.74
N PHE A 116 -0.58 7.26 7.74
CA PHE A 116 -1.97 7.49 8.14
C PHE A 116 -2.27 8.97 8.43
N GLU A 117 -1.41 9.66 9.17
CA GLU A 117 -1.66 11.05 9.56
C GLU A 117 -1.54 12.02 8.39
N LEU A 118 -0.90 11.60 7.30
CA LEU A 118 -0.88 12.35 6.05
C LEU A 118 -2.12 12.02 5.20
N ILE A 119 -2.48 10.75 5.09
CA ILE A 119 -3.52 10.30 4.15
C ILE A 119 -4.93 10.54 4.70
N PHE A 120 -5.19 10.20 5.97
CA PHE A 120 -6.54 10.17 6.54
C PHE A 120 -7.28 11.52 6.42
N PRO A 121 -6.68 12.68 6.80
CA PRO A 121 -7.34 13.97 6.62
C PRO A 121 -7.71 14.27 5.17
N THR A 122 -6.83 13.88 4.22
CA THR A 122 -7.06 14.08 2.79
C THR A 122 -8.21 13.22 2.26
N LEU A 123 -8.27 11.93 2.62
CA LEU A 123 -9.38 11.07 2.22
C LEU A 123 -10.71 11.48 2.85
N LEU A 124 -10.69 11.93 4.11
CA LEU A 124 -11.91 12.41 4.76
C LEU A 124 -12.46 13.67 4.06
N ASP A 125 -11.59 14.60 3.71
CA ASP A 125 -11.97 15.81 2.95
C ASP A 125 -12.48 15.48 1.54
N GLU A 126 -11.84 14.52 0.86
CA GLU A 126 -12.29 14.03 -0.45
C GLU A 126 -13.69 13.40 -0.37
N ALA A 127 -13.93 12.50 0.59
CA ALA A 127 -15.23 11.87 0.80
C ALA A 127 -16.34 12.91 1.06
N ARG A 128 -16.04 13.94 1.87
CA ARG A 128 -16.98 15.04 2.13
C ARG A 128 -17.26 15.87 0.89
N THR A 129 -16.24 16.15 0.08
CA THR A 129 -16.37 16.89 -1.18
C THR A 129 -17.24 16.12 -2.19
N LEU A 130 -17.21 14.79 -2.15
CA LEU A 130 -18.08 13.91 -2.95
C LEU A 130 -19.51 13.80 -2.39
N GLY A 131 -19.80 14.42 -1.24
CA GLY A 131 -21.13 14.41 -0.62
C GLY A 131 -21.47 13.12 0.12
N LEU A 132 -20.47 12.31 0.49
CA LEU A 132 -20.65 11.14 1.34
C LEU A 132 -20.95 11.56 2.79
N ASP A 133 -21.80 10.80 3.48
CA ASP A 133 -22.19 11.06 4.88
C ASP A 133 -21.12 10.52 5.85
N VAL A 134 -20.02 11.26 5.95
CA VAL A 134 -18.87 10.92 6.80
C VAL A 134 -18.64 11.97 7.89
N PRO A 135 -17.97 11.62 9.01
CA PRO A 135 -17.64 12.56 10.07
C PRO A 135 -16.87 13.81 9.58
N THR A 136 -17.07 14.93 10.26
CA THR A 136 -16.48 16.22 9.84
C THR A 136 -15.15 16.55 10.51
N HIS A 137 -14.79 15.86 11.60
CA HIS A 137 -13.56 16.09 12.36
C HIS A 137 -12.52 15.01 12.08
N THR A 138 -11.25 15.38 12.14
CA THR A 138 -10.11 14.48 11.92
C THR A 138 -9.51 13.95 13.22
N CYS A 139 -10.17 14.13 14.38
CA CYS A 139 -9.66 13.67 15.68
C CYS A 139 -8.23 14.18 16.00
N GLY A 140 -7.89 15.41 15.56
CA GLY A 140 -6.55 15.99 15.73
C GLY A 140 -5.56 15.68 14.60
N TYR A 141 -5.84 14.69 13.73
CA TYR A 141 -4.93 14.34 12.63
C TYR A 141 -4.72 15.47 11.61
N GLY A 142 -5.66 16.42 11.47
CA GLY A 142 -5.43 17.60 10.62
C GLY A 142 -4.30 18.52 11.11
N GLU A 143 -4.17 18.67 12.43
CA GLU A 143 -3.07 19.43 13.04
C GLU A 143 -1.74 18.66 12.90
N ILE A 144 -1.77 17.34 13.11
CA ILE A 144 -0.61 16.46 12.95
C ILE A 144 -0.12 16.48 11.50
N GLN A 145 -1.02 16.36 10.51
CA GLN A 145 -0.70 16.46 9.09
C GLN A 145 0.03 17.76 8.79
N THR A 146 -0.53 18.88 9.23
CA THR A 146 0.06 20.22 9.03
C THR A 146 1.44 20.32 9.67
N ALA A 147 1.61 19.81 10.89
CA ALA A 147 2.88 19.81 11.58
C ALA A 147 3.93 18.94 10.85
N LYS A 148 3.58 17.73 10.43
CA LYS A 148 4.48 16.82 9.69
C LYS A 148 4.90 17.43 8.35
N LEU A 149 3.96 17.98 7.58
CA LEU A 149 4.27 18.60 6.28
C LEU A 149 5.22 19.81 6.40
N ARG A 150 5.17 20.57 7.50
CA ARG A 150 6.12 21.68 7.75
C ARG A 150 7.55 21.22 7.99
N LEU A 151 7.76 19.98 8.40
CA LEU A 151 9.10 19.40 8.61
C LEU A 151 9.73 18.90 7.31
N LEU A 152 8.93 18.70 6.26
CA LEU A 152 9.39 18.20 4.98
C LEU A 152 9.95 19.35 4.13
N PRO A 153 11.21 19.28 3.66
CA PRO A 153 11.71 20.20 2.66
C PRO A 153 10.85 20.08 1.39
N PRO A 154 10.23 21.17 0.88
CA PRO A 154 9.31 21.09 -0.25
C PRO A 154 9.93 20.44 -1.49
N GLN A 155 11.22 20.64 -1.72
CA GLN A 155 11.96 20.08 -2.85
C GLN A 155 12.20 18.57 -2.74
N LYS A 156 11.97 17.98 -1.56
CA LYS A 156 12.15 16.55 -1.29
C LYS A 156 10.84 15.78 -1.27
N LEU A 157 9.70 16.45 -1.30
CA LEU A 157 8.37 15.84 -1.09
C LEU A 157 8.11 14.62 -1.99
N TYR A 158 8.45 14.74 -3.29
CA TYR A 158 8.30 13.70 -4.31
C TYR A 158 9.56 12.85 -4.50
N SER A 159 10.63 13.11 -3.74
CA SER A 159 11.92 12.47 -3.96
C SER A 159 11.82 10.96 -3.71
N PRO A 160 12.27 10.11 -4.64
CA PRO A 160 12.31 8.65 -4.45
C PRO A 160 13.34 8.22 -3.39
N LEU A 161 14.00 9.17 -2.73
CA LEU A 161 15.02 8.95 -1.70
C LEU A 161 14.48 9.16 -0.29
N ILE A 162 13.20 9.47 -0.11
CA ILE A 162 12.56 9.61 1.21
C ILE A 162 11.23 8.85 1.25
N SER A 163 10.83 8.42 2.45
CA SER A 163 9.69 7.51 2.64
C SER A 163 8.34 8.08 2.24
N THR A 164 8.19 9.40 2.08
CA THR A 164 6.94 10.01 1.61
C THR A 164 6.55 9.56 0.21
N VAL A 165 7.51 9.10 -0.61
CA VAL A 165 7.26 8.54 -1.94
C VAL A 165 6.30 7.34 -1.90
N TYR A 166 6.25 6.59 -0.79
CA TYR A 166 5.37 5.44 -0.60
C TYR A 166 3.90 5.80 -0.42
N SER A 167 3.58 7.07 -0.12
CA SER A 167 2.23 7.50 0.28
C SER A 167 1.80 8.81 -0.39
N LEU A 168 2.31 9.15 -1.58
CA LEU A 168 2.06 10.48 -2.20
C LEU A 168 0.60 10.78 -2.50
N GLU A 169 -0.30 9.78 -2.43
CA GLU A 169 -1.74 9.99 -2.51
C GLU A 169 -2.29 10.88 -1.39
N PHE A 170 -1.54 11.12 -0.30
CA PHE A 170 -1.90 12.13 0.70
C PHE A 170 -2.05 13.54 0.11
N LEU A 171 -1.50 13.80 -1.07
CA LEU A 171 -1.60 15.09 -1.77
C LEU A 171 -3.00 15.36 -2.33
N GLY A 172 -3.84 14.33 -2.46
CA GLY A 172 -5.20 14.44 -3.01
C GLY A 172 -5.20 15.05 -4.40
N ARG A 173 -6.12 15.96 -4.70
CA ARG A 173 -6.21 16.60 -6.03
C ARG A 173 -5.08 17.60 -6.34
N ARG A 174 -4.10 17.77 -5.45
CA ARG A 174 -3.01 18.76 -5.54
C ARG A 174 -1.66 18.16 -5.90
N GLY A 175 -1.60 16.86 -6.20
CA GLY A 175 -0.37 16.23 -6.68
C GLY A 175 0.11 16.84 -7.99
N ASP A 176 1.41 17.10 -8.08
CA ASP A 176 2.06 17.52 -9.31
C ASP A 176 2.39 16.27 -10.13
N VAL A 177 1.73 16.14 -11.28
CA VAL A 177 1.81 14.96 -12.16
C VAL A 177 3.23 14.79 -12.73
N ASP A 178 3.92 15.87 -13.05
CA ASP A 178 5.27 15.80 -13.62
C ASP A 178 6.28 15.38 -12.55
N GLN A 179 6.12 15.85 -11.31
CA GLN A 179 6.94 15.41 -10.17
C GLN A 179 6.68 13.94 -9.81
N LEU A 180 5.41 13.50 -9.85
CA LEU A 180 5.05 12.09 -9.66
C LEU A 180 5.67 11.21 -10.74
N GLN A 181 5.62 11.64 -12.00
CA GLN A 181 6.24 10.91 -13.11
C GLN A 181 7.76 10.74 -12.91
N GLN A 182 8.44 11.75 -12.38
CA GLN A 182 9.88 11.68 -12.05
C GLN A 182 10.17 10.72 -10.88
N ALA A 183 9.19 10.42 -10.04
CA ALA A 183 9.32 9.48 -8.93
C ALA A 183 9.10 8.01 -9.34
N VAL A 184 8.65 7.75 -10.58
CA VAL A 184 8.45 6.39 -11.10
C VAL A 184 9.78 5.65 -11.19
N ASN A 185 9.90 4.54 -10.48
CA ASN A 185 11.11 3.72 -10.44
C ASN A 185 11.19 2.74 -11.62
N SER A 186 12.25 1.92 -11.65
CA SER A 186 12.51 0.97 -12.73
C SER A 186 11.48 -0.16 -12.84
N SER A 187 10.66 -0.42 -11.81
CA SER A 187 9.55 -1.37 -11.89
C SER A 187 8.26 -0.75 -12.43
N GLY A 188 8.25 0.54 -12.76
CA GLY A 188 7.05 1.28 -13.16
C GLY A 188 6.19 1.77 -12.00
N SER A 189 6.58 1.48 -10.76
CA SER A 189 5.85 1.92 -9.57
C SER A 189 6.35 3.24 -9.03
N ILE A 190 5.55 3.89 -8.18
CA ILE A 190 6.04 4.93 -7.28
C ILE A 190 6.14 4.33 -5.88
N GLY A 191 7.36 4.31 -5.35
CA GLY A 191 7.64 3.79 -4.00
C GLY A 191 7.27 2.32 -3.79
N ASN A 192 7.15 1.50 -4.83
CA ASN A 192 6.64 0.12 -4.72
C ASN A 192 5.22 0.04 -4.12
N SER A 193 4.45 1.14 -4.17
CA SER A 193 3.10 1.27 -3.62
C SER A 193 2.05 1.18 -4.73
N PRO A 194 1.15 0.19 -4.70
CA PRO A 194 0.05 0.11 -5.66
C PRO A 194 -0.91 1.30 -5.53
N ALA A 195 -1.27 1.68 -4.29
CA ALA A 195 -2.09 2.86 -4.04
C ALA A 195 -1.49 4.14 -4.63
N THR A 196 -0.22 4.44 -4.35
CA THR A 196 0.43 5.66 -4.88
C THR A 196 0.58 5.61 -6.40
N THR A 197 0.84 4.44 -6.98
CA THR A 197 0.96 4.28 -8.44
C THR A 197 -0.40 4.45 -9.12
N ALA A 198 -1.47 3.90 -8.56
CA ALA A 198 -2.83 4.11 -9.03
C ALA A 198 -3.27 5.57 -8.87
N TYR A 199 -2.92 6.23 -7.77
CA TYR A 199 -3.13 7.65 -7.58
C TYR A 199 -2.46 8.50 -8.67
N TYR A 200 -1.18 8.25 -8.97
CA TYR A 200 -0.48 8.93 -10.08
C TYR A 200 -1.20 8.74 -11.42
N LEU A 201 -1.57 7.50 -11.76
CA LEU A 201 -2.31 7.23 -12.98
C LEU A 201 -3.67 7.94 -13.01
N SER A 202 -4.36 8.03 -11.87
CA SER A 202 -5.65 8.73 -11.77
C SER A 202 -5.55 10.22 -12.06
N LEU A 203 -4.44 10.87 -11.67
CA LEU A 203 -4.18 12.27 -12.03
C LEU A 203 -3.75 12.38 -13.48
N ARG A 204 -2.89 11.47 -13.97
CA ARG A 204 -2.43 11.47 -15.35
C ARG A 204 -3.56 11.31 -16.36
N GLN A 205 -4.56 10.48 -16.04
CA GLN A 205 -5.78 10.32 -16.85
C GLN A 205 -6.59 11.62 -16.95
N ARG A 206 -6.66 12.42 -15.89
CA ARG A 206 -7.37 13.72 -15.91
C ARG A 206 -6.70 14.74 -16.82
N ASP A 207 -5.39 14.64 -16.96
CA ASP A 207 -4.58 15.46 -17.88
C ASP A 207 -4.52 14.86 -19.30
N GLY A 208 -5.32 13.83 -19.58
CA GLY A 208 -5.42 13.19 -20.91
C GLY A 208 -4.23 12.28 -21.26
N GLY A 209 -3.40 11.93 -20.28
CA GLY A 209 -2.23 11.07 -20.46
C GLY A 209 -2.42 9.66 -19.90
N LEU A 210 -1.46 8.80 -20.24
CA LEU A 210 -1.27 7.47 -19.65
C LEU A 210 0.23 7.22 -19.46
N ASP A 211 0.60 6.46 -18.43
CA ASP A 211 1.97 5.95 -18.27
C ASP A 211 1.93 4.42 -18.34
N GLU A 212 2.33 3.88 -19.50
CA GLU A 212 2.28 2.44 -19.75
C GLU A 212 3.11 1.64 -18.74
N ARG A 213 4.23 2.18 -18.23
CA ARG A 213 5.07 1.46 -17.27
C ARG A 213 4.34 1.28 -15.93
N SER A 214 3.66 2.33 -15.48
CA SER A 214 2.86 2.29 -14.26
C SER A 214 1.60 1.46 -14.41
N LEU A 215 0.99 1.43 -15.60
CA LEU A 215 -0.11 0.52 -15.89
C LEU A 215 0.35 -0.94 -15.83
N THR A 216 1.45 -1.29 -16.52
CA THR A 216 2.03 -2.64 -16.50
C THR A 216 2.39 -3.10 -15.08
N TYR A 217 2.84 -2.18 -14.22
CA TYR A 217 3.09 -2.48 -12.81
C TYR A 217 1.82 -2.93 -12.08
N LEU A 218 0.71 -2.21 -12.25
CA LEU A 218 -0.57 -2.55 -11.64
C LEU A 218 -1.16 -3.85 -12.23
N GLU A 219 -1.02 -4.07 -13.53
CA GLU A 219 -1.39 -5.34 -14.18
C GLU A 219 -0.60 -6.52 -13.61
N THR A 220 0.71 -6.34 -13.39
CA THR A 220 1.56 -7.34 -12.73
C THR A 220 1.07 -7.67 -11.32
N ILE A 221 0.48 -6.71 -10.61
CA ILE A 221 -0.11 -6.96 -9.28
C ILE A 221 -1.42 -7.74 -9.38
N LEU A 222 -2.24 -7.48 -10.40
CA LEU A 222 -3.49 -8.20 -10.65
C LEU A 222 -3.28 -9.64 -11.11
N GLU A 223 -2.17 -9.93 -11.79
CA GLU A 223 -1.78 -11.29 -12.11
C GLU A 223 -1.40 -12.12 -10.87
N ARG A 224 -1.24 -11.47 -9.70
CA ARG A 224 -1.03 -12.12 -8.42
C ARG A 224 -2.38 -12.53 -7.82
N ASP A 225 -2.35 -13.49 -6.89
CA ASP A 225 -3.56 -13.94 -6.17
C ASP A 225 -4.32 -12.78 -5.48
N ARG A 226 -3.61 -11.73 -5.07
CA ARG A 226 -4.15 -10.62 -4.27
C ARG A 226 -3.42 -9.32 -4.55
N VAL A 227 -4.15 -8.21 -4.53
CA VAL A 227 -3.58 -6.86 -4.43
C VAL A 227 -3.07 -6.66 -3.00
N ILE A 228 -1.80 -6.28 -2.88
CA ILE A 228 -1.05 -6.15 -1.62
C ILE A 228 -0.54 -4.72 -1.48
N THR A 229 -0.07 -4.33 -0.29
CA THR A 229 0.27 -2.90 -0.03
C THR A 229 1.65 -2.47 -0.53
N VAL A 230 2.54 -3.43 -0.80
CA VAL A 230 3.88 -3.14 -1.30
C VAL A 230 4.31 -4.25 -2.26
N TYR A 231 4.87 -3.88 -3.41
CA TYR A 231 5.41 -4.83 -4.37
C TYR A 231 6.42 -4.16 -5.31
N PRO A 232 7.57 -4.78 -5.64
CA PRO A 232 8.16 -5.95 -4.98
C PRO A 232 8.79 -5.61 -3.61
N PHE A 233 9.02 -6.63 -2.78
CA PHE A 233 9.68 -6.60 -1.47
C PHE A 233 10.57 -7.84 -1.26
N ARG A 234 11.35 -8.21 -2.30
CA ARG A 234 12.09 -9.49 -2.36
C ARG A 234 13.12 -9.65 -1.23
N VAL A 235 13.82 -8.57 -0.88
CA VAL A 235 14.85 -8.61 0.18
C VAL A 235 14.19 -8.75 1.53
N PHE A 236 13.10 -7.99 1.78
CA PHE A 236 12.32 -8.09 3.02
C PHE A 236 11.87 -9.52 3.28
N GLU A 237 11.19 -10.15 2.31
CA GLU A 237 10.63 -11.50 2.50
C GLU A 237 11.76 -12.51 2.79
N LEU A 238 12.82 -12.48 1.98
CA LEU A 238 13.95 -13.38 2.14
C LEU A 238 14.64 -13.21 3.48
N ALA A 239 15.02 -11.99 3.84
CA ALA A 239 15.73 -11.73 5.09
C ALA A 239 14.91 -12.17 6.30
N TRP A 240 13.58 -11.95 6.29
CA TRP A 240 12.73 -12.22 7.44
C TRP A 240 12.48 -13.72 7.57
N VAL A 241 12.31 -14.43 6.45
CA VAL A 241 12.21 -15.89 6.46
C VAL A 241 13.49 -16.51 7.01
N LEU A 242 14.67 -16.08 6.54
CA LEU A 242 15.95 -16.58 7.05
C LEU A 242 16.12 -16.26 8.54
N ASN A 243 15.85 -15.03 8.96
CA ASN A 243 15.95 -14.62 10.36
C ASN A 243 15.04 -15.46 11.28
N ASN A 244 13.82 -15.79 10.84
CA ASN A 244 12.94 -16.67 11.61
C ASN A 244 13.48 -18.11 11.67
N LEU A 245 14.07 -18.61 10.59
CA LEU A 245 14.66 -19.95 10.55
C LEU A 245 15.89 -20.09 11.46
N ILE A 246 16.63 -19.01 11.74
CA ILE A 246 17.74 -19.02 12.72
C ILE A 246 17.24 -19.47 14.11
N PHE A 247 16.02 -19.13 14.50
CA PHE A 247 15.46 -19.53 15.80
C PHE A 247 15.16 -21.02 15.91
N SER A 248 15.25 -21.79 14.81
CA SER A 248 15.13 -23.25 14.85
C SER A 248 16.33 -23.96 15.50
N GLY A 249 17.47 -23.26 15.64
CA GLY A 249 18.73 -23.83 16.13
C GLY A 249 19.50 -24.66 15.09
N GLN A 250 18.99 -24.80 13.86
CA GLN A 250 19.71 -25.41 12.75
C GLN A 250 20.63 -24.39 12.06
N PRO A 251 21.76 -24.83 11.46
CA PRO A 251 22.58 -23.98 10.60
C PRO A 251 21.74 -23.34 9.48
N ILE A 252 21.87 -22.02 9.28
CA ILE A 252 21.12 -21.32 8.22
C ILE A 252 21.44 -21.84 6.82
N THR A 253 22.64 -22.41 6.64
CA THR A 253 23.10 -23.07 5.41
C THR A 253 22.30 -24.33 5.05
N ASP A 254 21.54 -24.89 5.99
CA ASP A 254 20.65 -26.02 5.72
C ASP A 254 19.40 -25.56 4.97
N PHE A 255 19.02 -24.28 5.11
CA PHE A 255 17.83 -23.70 4.49
C PHE A 255 18.14 -22.88 3.23
N ALA A 256 19.34 -22.30 3.12
CA ALA A 256 19.71 -21.40 2.04
C ALA A 256 21.07 -21.73 1.41
N ASP A 257 21.13 -21.73 0.08
CA ASP A 257 22.36 -22.00 -0.65
C ASP A 257 23.27 -20.76 -0.69
N ALA A 258 24.58 -20.94 -0.86
CA ALA A 258 25.58 -19.87 -0.88
C ALA A 258 25.30 -18.72 -1.87
N ALA A 259 24.52 -19.00 -2.94
CA ALA A 259 24.10 -17.98 -3.91
C ALA A 259 23.17 -16.92 -3.30
N ILE A 260 22.32 -17.29 -2.35
CA ILE A 260 21.40 -16.38 -1.66
C ILE A 260 22.18 -15.35 -0.84
N PHE A 261 23.15 -15.81 -0.05
CA PHE A 261 24.00 -14.93 0.75
C PHE A 261 24.85 -14.00 -0.12
N ARG A 262 25.43 -14.51 -1.22
CA ARG A 262 26.14 -13.66 -2.19
C ARG A 262 25.26 -12.58 -2.78
N LYS A 263 23.98 -12.89 -3.06
CA LYS A 263 23.02 -11.91 -3.56
C LYS A 263 22.73 -10.84 -2.51
N LEU A 264 22.42 -11.23 -1.27
CA LEU A 264 22.19 -10.27 -0.17
C LEU A 264 23.40 -9.37 0.06
N LEU A 265 24.61 -9.94 0.04
CA LEU A 265 25.85 -9.17 0.20
C LEU A 265 26.09 -8.20 -0.96
N ALA A 266 25.75 -8.59 -2.19
CA ALA A 266 25.90 -7.73 -3.37
C ALA A 266 24.91 -6.55 -3.38
N GLU A 267 23.71 -6.76 -2.84
CA GLU A 267 22.68 -5.71 -2.68
C GLU A 267 22.95 -4.81 -1.45
N MET A 268 23.76 -5.27 -0.49
CA MET A 268 24.15 -4.49 0.68
C MET A 268 25.17 -3.41 0.30
N GLY A 269 24.70 -2.17 0.23
CA GLY A 269 25.54 -1.00 -0.03
C GLY A 269 26.20 -0.43 1.24
N PRO A 270 27.08 0.57 1.09
CA PRO A 270 27.72 1.25 2.23
C PRO A 270 26.73 2.01 3.13
N THR A 271 25.52 2.28 2.63
CA THR A 271 24.44 2.96 3.37
C THR A 271 23.34 1.99 3.82
N GLY A 272 23.54 0.68 3.66
CA GLY A 272 22.55 -0.36 3.96
C GLY A 272 21.87 -0.95 2.73
N ILE A 273 20.77 -1.64 2.96
CA ILE A 273 19.98 -2.37 1.95
C ILE A 273 18.49 -2.03 2.10
N ALA A 274 17.79 -1.94 0.96
CA ALA A 274 16.37 -1.66 0.90
C ALA A 274 15.52 -2.95 0.99
N LEU A 275 14.22 -2.81 1.21
CA LEU A 275 13.26 -3.93 1.12
C LEU A 275 13.24 -4.60 -0.27
N ASP A 276 13.64 -3.84 -1.30
CA ASP A 276 13.82 -4.29 -2.67
C ASP A 276 14.74 -3.31 -3.42
N PRO A 277 15.56 -3.76 -4.39
CA PRO A 277 16.40 -2.85 -5.19
C PRO A 277 15.63 -1.74 -5.90
N THR A 278 14.35 -1.97 -6.22
CA THR A 278 13.48 -0.98 -6.88
C THR A 278 12.92 0.07 -5.93
N PHE A 279 12.87 -0.20 -4.62
CA PHE A 279 12.41 0.75 -3.61
C PHE A 279 13.41 1.90 -3.43
N GLY A 280 14.71 1.63 -3.60
CA GLY A 280 15.76 2.66 -3.68
C GLY A 280 16.15 3.34 -2.37
N ILE A 281 15.46 3.06 -1.27
CA ILE A 281 15.73 3.63 0.06
C ILE A 281 16.22 2.51 0.99
N PRO A 282 17.48 2.55 1.47
CA PRO A 282 17.94 1.65 2.52
C PRO A 282 17.07 1.76 3.76
N ASP A 283 16.69 0.62 4.32
CA ASP A 283 15.88 0.54 5.52
C ASP A 283 16.71 -0.01 6.69
N GLY A 284 16.61 0.63 7.85
CA GLY A 284 17.43 0.30 9.02
C GLY A 284 17.13 -1.08 9.59
N ASP A 285 15.86 -1.49 9.59
CA ASP A 285 15.45 -2.81 10.07
C ASP A 285 15.96 -3.89 9.12
N ILE A 286 15.65 -3.75 7.82
CA ILE A 286 16.12 -4.68 6.77
C ILE A 286 17.63 -4.79 6.77
N THR A 287 18.33 -3.67 6.89
CA THR A 287 19.79 -3.67 6.99
C THR A 287 20.28 -4.46 8.19
N SER A 288 19.71 -4.22 9.37
CA SER A 288 20.14 -4.86 10.62
C SER A 288 19.97 -6.37 10.58
N VAL A 289 18.84 -6.85 10.06
CA VAL A 289 18.59 -8.28 9.98
C VAL A 289 19.31 -8.94 8.81
N CYS A 290 19.48 -8.26 7.66
CA CYS A 290 20.38 -8.73 6.62
C CYS A 290 21.80 -8.92 7.16
N CYS A 291 22.32 -8.00 7.98
CA CYS A 291 23.59 -8.15 8.67
C CYS A 291 23.62 -9.31 9.68
N ARG A 292 22.48 -9.69 10.26
CA ARG A 292 22.38 -10.84 11.18
C ARG A 292 22.37 -12.18 10.45
N VAL A 293 21.78 -12.25 9.26
CA VAL A 293 21.66 -13.50 8.48
C VAL A 293 22.89 -13.77 7.60
N LEU A 294 23.68 -12.73 7.29
CA LEU A 294 24.98 -12.82 6.61
C LEU A 294 26.10 -13.20 7.59
#